data_AF-A0A2N7RYC2-F1
#
_entry.id   AF-A0A2N7RYC2-F1
#
_cell.length_a   1.000
_cell.length_b   1.000
_cell.length_c   1.000
_cell.angle_alpha   90.00
_cell.angle_beta   90.00
_cell.angle_gamma   90.00
#
_symmetry.space_group_name_H-M   'P 1'
#
loop_
_entity.id
_entity.type
_entity.pdbx_description
1 polymer ?
#
loop_
_entity_poly.entity_id
_entity_poly.type
_entity_poly.pdbx_seq_one_letter_code
_entity_poly.pdbx_strand_id
1 'polypeptide(L)'
;MVETLAEESANFTGPVYLVNGDSHQFNEDAPLAAESPWLDVYFIDPVPNLQRMTAEGAATSREWLRVSVAPNSAQGVDVLSWERVPFSE
;
A
#
# COMPACT_ATOMS: atom_id res chain seq x y z
N MET A 1 17.17 1.95 1.26
CA MET A 1 15.88 2.55 0.85
C MET A 1 14.71 1.93 1.59
N VAL A 2 14.59 0.59 1.67
CA VAL A 2 13.55 -0.07 2.48
C VAL A 2 13.69 0.24 3.98
N GLU A 3 14.91 0.26 4.52
CA GLU A 3 15.18 0.62 5.92
C GLU A 3 14.59 1.99 6.31
N THR A 4 14.88 3.04 5.53
CA THR A 4 14.32 4.38 5.79
C THR A 4 12.79 4.42 5.68
N LEU A 5 12.22 3.72 4.69
CA LEU A 5 10.76 3.62 4.58
C LEU A 5 10.16 2.94 5.82
N ALA A 6 10.79 1.87 6.30
CA ALA A 6 10.36 1.13 7.48
C ALA A 6 10.43 2.00 8.74
N GLU A 7 11.55 2.68 8.95
CA GLU A 7 11.78 3.58 10.10
C GLU A 7 10.77 4.73 10.13
N GLU A 8 10.63 5.47 9.03
CA GLU A 8 9.70 6.59 8.95
C GLU A 8 8.23 6.14 9.08
N SER A 9 7.90 4.97 8.53
CA SER A 9 6.55 4.40 8.69
C SER A 9 6.29 4.02 10.14
N ALA A 10 7.23 3.35 10.81
CA ALA A 10 7.08 2.96 12.21
C ALA A 10 7.00 4.17 13.16
N ASN A 11 7.69 5.27 12.82
CA ASN A 11 7.63 6.51 13.58
C ASN A 11 6.29 7.27 13.42
N PHE A 12 5.54 7.00 12.35
CA PHE A 12 4.24 7.61 12.12
C PHE A 12 3.14 6.82 12.84
N THR A 13 2.41 7.48 13.75
CA THR A 13 1.35 6.84 14.56
C THR A 13 0.12 6.40 13.74
N GLY A 14 -0.03 6.90 12.51
CA GLY A 14 -1.16 6.57 11.64
C GLY A 14 -0.88 5.46 10.63
N PRO A 15 -1.88 5.11 9.81
CA PRO A 15 -1.69 4.21 8.68
C PRO A 15 -0.83 4.86 7.59
N VAL A 16 0.05 4.08 6.98
CA VAL A 16 0.91 4.48 5.87
C VAL A 16 0.52 3.65 4.65
N TYR A 17 0.36 4.32 3.51
CA TYR A 17 -0.04 3.69 2.25
C TYR A 17 1.03 3.94 1.18
N LEU A 18 1.62 2.86 0.65
CA LEU A 18 2.56 2.90 -0.46
C LEU A 18 1.83 2.55 -1.77
N VAL A 19 1.70 3.52 -2.68
CA VAL A 19 1.15 3.28 -4.03
C VAL A 19 2.28 3.25 -5.04
N ASN A 20 2.38 2.17 -5.81
CA ASN A 20 3.37 2.03 -6.90
C ASN A 20 2.76 1.36 -8.14
N GLY A 21 3.49 1.33 -9.26
CA GLY A 21 2.96 0.90 -10.58
C GLY A 21 3.90 -0.02 -11.36
N ASP A 22 4.68 -0.84 -10.65
CA ASP A 22 5.82 -1.57 -11.22
C ASP A 22 5.51 -3.01 -11.68
N SER A 23 4.29 -3.53 -11.43
CA SER A 23 3.96 -4.92 -11.75
C SER A 23 2.99 -5.08 -12.91
N HIS A 24 3.13 -6.20 -13.64
CA HIS A 24 2.18 -6.69 -14.65
C HIS A 24 0.85 -7.18 -14.05
N GLN A 25 0.66 -7.05 -12.74
CA GLN A 25 -0.51 -7.52 -12.01
C GLN A 25 -0.79 -6.58 -10.86
N PHE A 26 -2.05 -6.36 -10.53
CA PHE A 26 -2.41 -5.69 -9.29
C PHE A 26 -2.02 -6.51 -8.06
N ASN A 27 -1.56 -5.84 -7.01
CA ASN A 27 -1.29 -6.44 -5.71
C ASN A 27 -1.72 -5.53 -4.57
N GLU A 28 -2.22 -6.13 -3.49
CA GLU A 28 -2.56 -5.48 -2.23
C GLU A 28 -2.02 -6.33 -1.09
N ASP A 29 -1.08 -5.79 -0.32
CA ASP A 29 -0.44 -6.52 0.79
C ASP A 29 0.10 -5.60 1.89
N ALA A 30 0.46 -6.22 3.01
CA ALA A 30 1.24 -5.61 4.09
C ALA A 30 2.69 -6.12 3.99
N PRO A 31 3.53 -5.51 3.14
CA PRO A 31 4.81 -6.10 2.72
C PRO A 31 5.83 -6.19 3.85
N LEU A 32 5.63 -5.51 4.99
CA LEU A 32 6.51 -5.52 6.15
C LEU A 32 5.78 -5.97 7.44
N ALA A 33 4.65 -6.68 7.33
CA ALA A 33 3.99 -7.28 8.49
C ALA A 33 4.86 -8.40 9.13
N ALA A 34 4.52 -8.83 10.34
CA ALA A 34 5.34 -9.76 11.15
C ALA A 34 5.68 -11.10 10.46
N GLU A 35 4.80 -11.59 9.59
CA GLU A 35 4.99 -12.84 8.83
C GLU A 35 5.62 -12.60 7.44
N SER A 36 6.08 -11.38 7.17
CA SER A 36 6.63 -11.04 5.85
C SER A 36 8.04 -11.64 5.68
N PRO A 37 8.30 -12.33 4.55
CA PRO A 37 9.64 -12.82 4.25
C PRO A 37 10.65 -11.69 4.02
N TRP A 38 10.18 -10.46 3.79
CA TRP A 38 11.04 -9.30 3.56
C TRP A 38 11.77 -8.82 4.82
N LEU A 39 11.29 -9.19 6.02
CA LEU A 39 11.94 -8.82 7.28
C LEU A 39 13.33 -9.44 7.39
N ASP A 40 13.47 -10.72 7.03
CA ASP A 40 14.77 -11.43 7.03
C ASP A 40 15.70 -10.92 5.92
N VAL A 41 15.13 -10.52 4.78
CA VAL A 41 15.90 -10.02 3.64
C VAL A 41 16.53 -8.65 3.94
N TYR A 42 15.77 -7.78 4.62
CA TYR A 42 16.20 -6.42 4.91
C TYR A 42 16.71 -6.22 6.34
N PHE A 43 16.66 -7.26 7.18
CA PHE A 43 17.06 -7.22 8.60
C PHE A 43 16.38 -6.08 9.38
N ILE A 44 15.06 -5.97 9.23
CA ILE A 44 14.24 -4.93 9.86
C ILE A 44 13.14 -5.54 10.73
N ASP A 45 12.69 -4.76 11.72
CA ASP A 45 11.53 -5.11 12.54
C ASP A 45 10.22 -4.99 11.74
N PRO A 46 9.15 -5.69 12.16
CA PRO A 46 7.83 -5.57 11.55
C PRO A 46 7.27 -4.14 11.57
N VAL A 47 6.69 -3.72 10.45
CA VAL A 47 6.02 -2.42 10.26
C VAL A 47 4.56 -2.67 9.86
N PRO A 48 3.68 -2.98 10.84
CA PRO A 48 2.30 -3.41 10.57
C PRO A 48 1.39 -2.28 10.08
N ASN A 49 1.80 -1.02 10.19
CA ASN A 49 1.02 0.12 9.72
C ASN A 49 1.27 0.48 8.25
N LEU A 50 2.15 -0.25 7.55
CA LEU A 50 2.42 -0.05 6.13
C LEU A 50 1.59 -1.00 5.26
N GLN A 51 0.66 -0.43 4.50
CA GLN A 51 -0.08 -1.11 3.44
C GLN A 51 0.49 -0.71 2.08
N ARG A 52 0.58 -1.66 1.15
CA ARG A 52 1.01 -1.40 -0.23
C ARG A 52 -0.08 -1.77 -1.22
N MET A 53 -0.26 -0.89 -2.21
CA MET A 53 -1.09 -1.11 -3.38
C MET A 53 -0.25 -0.93 -4.63
N THR A 54 -0.17 -1.96 -5.44
CA THR A 54 0.50 -1.92 -6.74
C THR A 54 -0.53 -1.94 -7.85
N ALA A 55 -0.60 -0.87 -8.63
CA ALA A 55 -1.43 -0.81 -9.84
C ALA A 55 -0.79 -1.62 -10.97
N GLU A 56 -1.61 -2.29 -11.78
CA GLU A 56 -1.14 -2.96 -12.99
C GLU A 56 -0.66 -1.91 -14.02
N GLY A 57 0.65 -1.82 -14.20
CA GLY A 57 1.30 -0.85 -15.09
C GLY A 57 1.58 -1.37 -16.50
N ALA A 58 1.11 -2.58 -16.85
CA ALA A 58 1.36 -3.16 -18.17
C ALA A 58 0.70 -2.35 -19.29
N ALA A 59 1.31 -2.32 -20.48
CA ALA A 59 0.68 -1.70 -21.66
C ALA A 59 -0.66 -2.36 -22.05
N THR A 60 -0.91 -3.57 -21.55
CA THR A 60 -2.17 -4.32 -21.70
C THR A 60 -3.17 -4.10 -20.57
N SER A 61 -2.82 -3.29 -19.56
CA SER A 61 -3.68 -3.01 -18.42
C SER A 61 -5.04 -2.52 -18.91
N ARG A 62 -6.10 -3.00 -18.25
CA ARG A 62 -7.49 -2.63 -18.55
C ARG A 62 -8.19 -2.04 -17.35
N GLU A 63 -7.41 -1.59 -16.38
CA GLU A 63 -7.91 -1.11 -15.11
C GLU A 63 -7.07 0.06 -14.60
N TRP A 64 -7.64 0.76 -13.63
CA TRP A 64 -6.98 1.80 -12.88
C TRP A 64 -7.32 1.66 -11.40
N LEU A 65 -6.44 2.19 -10.55
CA LEU A 65 -6.67 2.23 -9.11
C LEU A 65 -7.34 3.55 -8.75
N ARG A 66 -8.58 3.48 -8.24
CA ARG A 66 -9.22 4.64 -7.63
C ARG A 66 -8.88 4.66 -6.15
N VAL A 67 -8.33 5.76 -5.68
CA VAL A 67 -8.09 6.00 -4.25
C VAL A 67 -9.01 7.12 -3.78
N SER A 68 -9.75 6.89 -2.70
CA SER A 68 -10.68 7.84 -2.10
C SER A 68 -10.22 8.18 -0.68
N VAL A 69 -10.25 9.47 -0.36
CA VAL A 69 -9.87 10.00 0.96
C VAL A 69 -11.13 10.23 1.78
N ALA A 70 -11.15 9.73 3.01
CA ALA A 70 -12.24 9.98 3.94
C ALA A 70 -12.36 11.48 4.26
N PRO A 71 -13.58 12.03 4.41
CA PRO A 71 -13.74 13.42 4.81
C PRO A 71 -13.20 13.62 6.23
N ASN A 72 -12.63 14.80 6.50
CA ASN A 72 -11.97 15.13 7.78
C ASN A 72 -12.85 14.95 9.04
N SER A 73 -14.18 14.89 8.88
CA SER A 73 -15.14 14.68 9.97
C SER A 73 -15.51 13.21 10.20
N ALA A 74 -15.02 12.29 9.38
CA ALA A 74 -15.34 10.88 9.52
C ALA A 74 -14.58 10.28 10.71
N GLN A 75 -15.32 9.67 11.64
CA GLN A 75 -14.78 9.02 12.83
C GLN A 75 -14.86 7.49 12.65
N GLY A 76 -13.79 6.79 13.04
CA GLY A 76 -13.78 5.32 13.04
C GLY A 76 -13.77 4.66 11.66
N VAL A 77 -13.39 5.39 10.61
CA VAL A 77 -13.19 4.86 9.25
C VAL A 77 -11.73 5.00 8.84
N ASP A 78 -11.30 4.16 7.92
CA ASP A 78 -9.97 4.27 7.32
C ASP A 78 -9.81 5.59 6.55
N VAL A 79 -8.63 6.20 6.66
CA VAL A 79 -8.32 7.49 6.01
C VAL A 79 -8.36 7.38 4.49
N LEU A 80 -7.90 6.25 3.95
CA LEU A 80 -7.95 5.93 2.53
C LEU A 80 -8.76 4.66 2.30
N SER A 81 -9.49 4.64 1.20
CA SER A 81 -10.07 3.44 0.60
C SER A 81 -9.65 3.35 -0.86
N TRP A 82 -9.63 2.16 -1.43
CA TRP A 82 -9.26 1.97 -2.83
C TRP A 82 -10.11 0.90 -3.51
N GLU A 83 -10.28 1.06 -4.80
CA GLU A 83 -10.96 0.09 -5.66
C GLU A 83 -10.21 -0.06 -6.99
N ARG A 84 -10.22 -1.29 -7.50
CA ARG A 84 -9.78 -1.63 -8.85
C ARG A 84 -10.94 -1.39 -9.81
N VAL A 85 -10.76 -0.46 -10.75
CA VAL A 85 -11.81 -0.06 -11.69
C VAL A 85 -11.44 -0.44 -13.12
N PRO A 86 -12.21 -1.30 -13.80
CA PRO A 86 -12.01 -1.60 -15.22
C PRO A 86 -12.28 -0.38 -16.12
N PHE A 87 -11.65 -0.30 -17.29
CA PHE A 87 -11.88 0.79 -18.26
C PHE A 87 -13.25 0.77 -18.93
N SER A 88 -14.04 -0.29 -18.77
CA SER A 88 -15.33 -0.47 -19.45
C SER A 88 -16.54 0.00 -18.65
N GLU A 89 -16.35 0.92 -17.70
CA GLU A 89 -17.47 1.65 -17.07
C GLU A 89 -17.95 2.83 -17.92
#